data_AF-A0A645B2Q7-F1
#
_entry.id   AF-A0A645B2Q7-F1
#
_cell.length_a   1.000
_cell.length_b   1.000
_cell.length_c   1.000
_cell.angle_alpha   90.00
_cell.angle_beta   90.00
_cell.angle_gamma   90.00
#
_symmetry.space_group_name_H-M   'P 1'
#
loop_
_entity.id
_entity.type
_entity.pdbx_description
1 polymer ?
#
loop_
_entity_poly.entity_id
_entity_poly.type
_entity_poly.pdbx_seq_one_letter_code
_entity_poly.pdbx_strand_id
1 'polypeptide(L)'
;MAALKHASLIKKRYPETDITICYIDVRAFGFYENYYRAVQEAGVNFVRGRPAEVIEKPDKSLVVRVEDTLNQKIRELPADLVVLSAAMIPSPGTKKIASVLNLSQDESGFIKEKHSKLKPVDSSLDGIFVCGTAQSPKDVTDTIAQAGLAAVRARAFVTDSPKTLENEIATINRLLCTRCGECLKCPFDALSVNNSGRIVLDPLMCTGCGYCIEVCKEGAIQIAGFTKTQLKAEIEGVLEEGDMLGFVNSGIASLTCDNIGNSVLTYPSNVKLIKVPTGLVVDRELVLHAFKHGASSVLFVEDPPDSPRAEALYPLTVSHFEKLKEELGDSGNRLHFKKAYVPNIKGLAGTFTSLAREGEMMK
;
A
#
# COMPACT_ATOMS: atom_id res chain seq x y z
N MET A 1 22.51 -18.85 -1.06
CA MET A 1 22.53 -20.03 -0.17
C MET A 1 22.09 -21.34 -0.82
N ALA A 2 20.89 -21.44 -1.41
CA ALA A 2 20.41 -22.72 -1.97
C ALA A 2 21.36 -23.35 -3.02
N ALA A 3 21.92 -22.54 -3.93
CA ALA A 3 22.91 -22.99 -4.91
C ALA A 3 24.16 -23.60 -4.25
N LEU A 4 24.73 -22.90 -3.24
CA LEU A 4 25.87 -23.40 -2.46
C LEU A 4 25.54 -24.73 -1.78
N LYS A 5 24.34 -24.86 -1.21
CA LYS A 5 23.87 -26.09 -0.57
C LYS A 5 23.83 -27.25 -1.56
N HIS A 6 23.22 -27.05 -2.72
CA HIS A 6 23.13 -28.11 -3.73
C HIS A 6 24.50 -28.46 -4.30
N ALA A 7 25.36 -27.47 -4.58
CA ALA A 7 26.72 -27.71 -5.05
C ALA A 7 27.54 -28.54 -4.03
N SER A 8 27.47 -28.20 -2.75
CA SER A 8 28.11 -28.96 -1.66
C SER A 8 27.61 -30.40 -1.59
N LEU A 9 26.29 -30.61 -1.69
CA LEU A 9 25.69 -31.95 -1.65
C LEU A 9 26.09 -32.79 -2.86
N ILE A 10 26.15 -32.19 -4.05
CA ILE A 10 26.59 -32.86 -5.27
C ILE A 10 28.07 -33.24 -5.14
N LYS A 11 28.97 -32.30 -4.78
CA LYS A 11 30.40 -32.61 -4.58
C LYS A 11 30.64 -33.68 -3.52
N LYS A 12 29.85 -33.71 -2.44
CA LYS A 12 29.96 -34.77 -1.42
C LYS A 12 29.56 -36.15 -1.93
N ARG A 13 28.58 -36.23 -2.83
CA ARG A 13 28.08 -37.51 -3.38
C ARG A 13 28.84 -37.96 -4.63
N TYR A 14 29.29 -36.99 -5.43
CA TYR A 14 30.01 -37.17 -6.69
C TYR A 14 31.21 -36.19 -6.71
N PRO A 15 32.34 -36.56 -6.08
CA PRO A 15 33.50 -35.66 -5.93
C PRO A 15 34.08 -35.16 -7.26
N GLU A 16 34.02 -36.01 -8.29
CA GLU A 16 34.54 -35.73 -9.63
C GLU A 16 33.64 -34.79 -10.45
N THR A 17 32.42 -34.46 -10.00
CA THR A 17 31.52 -33.59 -10.77
C THR A 17 32.03 -32.15 -10.76
N ASP A 18 32.32 -31.59 -11.92
CA ASP A 18 32.66 -30.18 -12.06
C ASP A 18 31.43 -29.29 -11.90
N ILE A 19 31.51 -28.35 -10.96
CA ILE A 19 30.41 -27.42 -10.66
C ILE A 19 30.94 -26.00 -10.79
N THR A 20 30.27 -25.20 -11.61
CA THR A 20 30.54 -23.77 -11.73
C THR A 20 29.29 -22.97 -11.36
N ILE A 21 29.44 -22.03 -10.42
CA ILE A 21 28.38 -21.10 -10.04
C ILE A 21 28.68 -19.74 -10.68
N CYS A 22 27.84 -19.33 -11.64
CA CYS A 22 27.85 -17.99 -12.20
C CYS A 22 27.03 -17.03 -11.30
N TYR A 23 27.60 -15.91 -10.90
CA TYR A 23 26.97 -14.98 -9.95
C TYR A 23 27.34 -13.52 -10.23
N ILE A 24 26.55 -12.58 -9.69
CA ILE A 24 26.90 -11.15 -9.66
C ILE A 24 27.56 -10.85 -8.31
N ASP A 25 26.82 -11.11 -7.22
CA ASP A 25 27.27 -11.02 -5.84
C ASP A 25 26.89 -12.28 -5.07
N VAL A 26 27.82 -12.82 -4.26
CA VAL A 26 27.52 -13.91 -3.33
C VAL A 26 26.91 -13.31 -2.07
N ARG A 27 25.60 -13.51 -1.87
CA ARG A 27 24.88 -13.03 -0.67
C ARG A 27 24.86 -14.08 0.44
N ALA A 28 26.02 -14.36 1.01
CA ALA A 28 26.21 -15.28 2.14
C ALA A 28 26.44 -14.49 3.44
N PHE A 29 25.40 -13.80 3.92
CA PHE A 29 25.51 -12.87 5.06
C PHE A 29 25.68 -13.59 6.40
N GLY A 30 26.32 -12.91 7.36
CA GLY A 30 26.53 -13.43 8.71
C GLY A 30 27.36 -14.72 8.73
N PHE A 31 26.89 -15.73 9.46
CA PHE A 31 27.57 -17.02 9.58
C PHE A 31 27.61 -17.84 8.28
N TYR A 32 26.81 -17.46 7.28
CA TYR A 32 26.77 -18.15 5.99
C TYR A 32 28.06 -17.97 5.16
N GLU A 33 28.87 -16.96 5.46
CA GLU A 33 30.17 -16.75 4.82
C GLU A 33 31.11 -17.96 5.02
N ASN A 34 31.09 -18.57 6.21
CA ASN A 34 31.87 -19.78 6.48
C ASN A 34 31.43 -20.95 5.59
N TYR A 35 30.13 -21.03 5.30
CA TYR A 35 29.60 -22.06 4.40
C TYR A 35 30.02 -21.82 2.96
N TYR A 36 30.04 -20.56 2.50
CA TYR A 36 30.57 -20.21 1.19
C TYR A 36 32.04 -20.63 1.04
N ARG A 37 32.90 -20.31 2.02
CA ARG A 37 34.31 -20.71 2.02
C ARG A 37 34.49 -22.22 1.97
N ALA A 38 33.75 -22.96 2.79
CA ALA A 38 33.79 -24.43 2.77
C ALA A 38 33.39 -25.02 1.41
N VAL A 39 32.48 -24.37 0.67
CA VAL A 39 32.09 -24.78 -0.68
C VAL A 39 33.19 -24.47 -1.71
N GLN A 40 33.92 -23.36 -1.56
CA GLN A 40 35.10 -23.07 -2.38
C GLN A 40 36.21 -24.10 -2.14
N GLU A 41 36.50 -24.42 -0.87
CA GLU A 41 37.50 -25.43 -0.48
C GLU A 41 37.15 -26.83 -0.98
N ALA A 42 35.85 -27.12 -1.14
CA ALA A 42 35.36 -28.37 -1.75
C ALA A 42 35.54 -28.42 -3.30
N GLY A 43 36.18 -27.42 -3.91
CA GLY A 43 36.49 -27.40 -5.33
C GLY A 43 35.34 -26.97 -6.24
N VAL A 44 34.36 -26.21 -5.72
CA VAL A 44 33.33 -25.58 -6.55
C VAL A 44 33.88 -24.29 -7.16
N ASN A 45 33.74 -24.15 -8.48
CA ASN A 45 34.21 -23.00 -9.22
C ASN A 45 33.20 -21.85 -9.16
N PHE A 46 33.71 -20.62 -9.14
CA PHE A 46 32.90 -19.40 -9.10
C PHE A 46 33.31 -18.48 -10.24
N VAL A 47 32.33 -18.06 -11.04
CA VAL A 47 32.53 -17.10 -12.13
C VAL A 47 31.67 -15.88 -11.83
N ARG A 48 32.32 -14.73 -11.63
CA ARG A 48 31.60 -13.47 -11.42
C ARG A 48 31.13 -12.90 -12.75
N GLY A 49 29.91 -13.25 -13.12
CA GLY A 49 29.25 -12.83 -14.34
C GLY A 49 27.82 -13.32 -14.37
N ARG A 50 26.92 -12.50 -14.91
CA ARG A 50 25.56 -12.94 -15.23
C ARG A 50 25.60 -13.62 -16.60
N PRO A 51 25.21 -14.90 -16.73
CA PRO A 51 25.11 -15.56 -18.03
C PRO A 51 24.24 -14.76 -18.99
N ALA A 52 24.71 -14.58 -20.22
CA ALA A 52 24.00 -13.88 -21.28
C ALA A 52 22.98 -14.80 -21.95
N GLU A 53 23.40 -16.02 -22.27
CA GLU A 53 22.55 -17.04 -22.88
C GLU A 53 23.04 -18.46 -22.57
N VAL A 54 22.14 -19.42 -22.75
CA VAL A 54 22.43 -20.85 -22.74
C VAL A 54 22.13 -21.38 -24.14
N ILE A 55 23.14 -21.94 -24.78
CA ILE A 55 23.07 -22.45 -26.15
C ILE A 55 23.03 -23.98 -26.09
N GLU A 56 22.01 -24.58 -26.69
CA GLU A 56 21.95 -26.03 -26.91
C GLU A 56 22.59 -26.34 -28.28
N LYS A 57 23.64 -27.17 -28.26
CA LYS A 57 24.33 -27.61 -29.47
C LYS A 57 23.56 -28.73 -30.20
N PRO A 58 23.87 -29.01 -31.48
CA PRO A 58 23.24 -30.11 -32.22
C PRO A 58 23.35 -31.49 -31.56
N ASP A 59 24.40 -31.70 -30.77
CA ASP A 59 24.66 -32.93 -30.00
C ASP A 59 23.95 -32.97 -28.63
N LYS A 60 23.04 -32.02 -28.35
CA LYS A 60 22.33 -31.83 -27.08
C LYS A 60 23.18 -31.37 -25.90
N SER A 61 24.48 -31.11 -26.08
CA SER A 61 25.31 -30.49 -25.04
C SER A 61 24.95 -29.02 -24.85
N LEU A 62 25.09 -28.50 -23.63
CA LEU A 62 24.80 -27.10 -23.33
C LEU A 62 26.10 -26.30 -23.23
N VAL A 63 26.04 -25.05 -23.68
CA VAL A 63 27.11 -24.07 -23.46
C VAL A 63 26.52 -22.81 -22.85
N VAL A 64 27.07 -22.40 -21.71
CA VAL A 64 26.69 -21.16 -21.04
C VAL A 64 27.68 -20.07 -21.45
N ARG A 65 27.19 -19.02 -22.12
CA ARG A 65 28.03 -17.86 -22.46
C ARG A 65 27.91 -16.81 -21.37
N VAL A 66 29.03 -16.47 -20.75
CA VAL A 66 29.10 -15.51 -19.63
C VAL A 66 30.33 -14.63 -19.75
N GLU A 67 30.17 -13.34 -19.43
CA GLU A 67 31.31 -12.45 -19.25
C GLU A 67 31.86 -12.63 -17.83
N ASP A 68 33.10 -13.09 -17.71
CA ASP A 68 33.84 -13.06 -16.45
C ASP A 68 34.31 -11.64 -16.18
N THR A 69 33.56 -10.92 -15.35
CA THR A 69 33.78 -9.50 -15.07
C THR A 69 35.08 -9.22 -14.32
N LEU A 70 35.67 -10.22 -13.65
CA LEU A 70 36.96 -10.06 -12.98
C LEU A 70 38.12 -10.12 -13.98
N ASN A 71 37.96 -10.93 -15.02
CA ASN A 71 38.98 -11.14 -16.06
C ASN A 71 38.69 -10.37 -17.35
N GLN A 72 37.54 -9.69 -17.45
CA GLN A 72 37.05 -8.97 -18.63
C GLN A 72 37.07 -9.84 -19.90
N LYS A 73 36.67 -11.10 -19.76
CA LYS A 73 36.68 -12.09 -20.84
C LYS A 73 35.35 -12.80 -20.95
N ILE A 74 34.90 -12.97 -22.18
CA ILE A 74 33.79 -13.86 -22.49
C ILE A 74 34.29 -15.30 -22.33
N ARG A 75 33.54 -16.10 -21.57
CA ARG A 75 33.76 -17.52 -21.37
C ARG A 75 32.58 -18.30 -21.91
N GLU A 76 32.89 -19.39 -22.57
CA GLU A 76 31.95 -20.43 -22.96
C GLU A 76 32.17 -21.62 -22.03
N LEU A 77 31.19 -21.88 -21.18
CA LEU A 77 31.25 -22.96 -20.19
C LEU A 77 30.43 -24.14 -20.70
N PRO A 78 31.05 -25.24 -21.16
CA PRO A 78 30.31 -26.45 -21.49
C PRO A 78 29.67 -27.03 -20.22
N ALA A 79 28.44 -27.52 -20.33
CA ALA A 79 27.69 -28.09 -19.23
C ALA A 79 26.79 -29.23 -19.71
N ASP A 80 26.73 -30.30 -18.93
CA ASP A 80 25.76 -31.39 -19.13
C ASP A 80 24.37 -31.02 -18.57
N LEU A 81 24.34 -30.13 -17.55
CA LEU A 81 23.14 -29.65 -16.90
C LEU A 81 23.30 -28.20 -16.47
N VAL A 82 22.30 -27.37 -16.75
CA VAL A 82 22.23 -25.98 -16.27
C VAL A 82 21.11 -25.87 -15.24
N VAL A 83 21.46 -25.43 -14.03
CA VAL A 83 20.50 -25.23 -12.93
C VAL A 83 20.22 -23.74 -12.76
N LEU A 84 18.97 -23.34 -12.98
CA LEU A 84 18.53 -21.96 -12.78
C LEU A 84 18.18 -21.71 -11.30
N SER A 85 18.91 -20.81 -10.65
CA SER A 85 18.58 -20.34 -9.30
C SER A 85 17.45 -19.30 -9.36
N ALA A 86 16.21 -19.78 -9.51
CA ALA A 86 15.02 -18.94 -9.69
C ALA A 86 14.69 -18.09 -8.45
N ALA A 87 14.13 -16.90 -8.70
CA ALA A 87 13.66 -16.00 -7.65
C ALA A 87 12.34 -16.50 -7.03
N MET A 88 12.09 -16.13 -5.77
CA MET A 88 10.78 -16.29 -5.15
C MET A 88 9.85 -15.17 -5.62
N ILE A 89 8.62 -15.55 -5.97
CA ILE A 89 7.53 -14.61 -6.24
C ILE A 89 6.35 -14.95 -5.32
N PRO A 90 5.44 -13.99 -5.06
CA PRO A 90 4.25 -14.25 -4.26
C PRO A 90 3.40 -15.36 -4.88
N SER A 91 2.90 -16.26 -4.04
CA SER A 91 2.03 -17.34 -4.51
C SER A 91 0.68 -16.81 -5.00
N PRO A 92 -0.04 -17.52 -5.90
CA PRO A 92 -1.41 -17.16 -6.26
C PRO A 92 -2.33 -17.04 -5.03
N GLY A 93 -2.13 -17.89 -4.02
CA GLY A 93 -2.86 -17.84 -2.75
C GLY A 93 -2.59 -16.56 -1.95
N THR A 94 -1.33 -16.11 -1.91
CA THR A 94 -0.93 -14.85 -1.25
C THR A 94 -1.62 -13.65 -1.88
N LYS A 95 -1.68 -13.59 -3.22
CA LYS A 95 -2.39 -12.51 -3.92
C LYS A 95 -3.90 -12.56 -3.68
N LYS A 96 -4.48 -13.76 -3.71
CA LYS A 96 -5.92 -13.96 -3.44
C LYS A 96 -6.29 -13.51 -2.04
N ILE A 97 -5.54 -13.94 -1.01
CA ILE A 97 -5.86 -13.58 0.37
C ILE A 97 -5.64 -12.09 0.64
N ALA A 98 -4.63 -11.47 0.01
CA ALA A 98 -4.41 -10.03 0.10
C ALA A 98 -5.62 -9.25 -0.45
N SER A 99 -6.20 -9.67 -1.58
CA SER A 99 -7.43 -9.05 -2.12
C SER A 99 -8.64 -9.30 -1.22
N VAL A 100 -8.86 -10.54 -0.77
CA VAL A 100 -10.02 -10.89 0.10
C VAL A 100 -10.01 -10.11 1.40
N LEU A 101 -8.84 -9.94 2.01
CA LEU A 101 -8.67 -9.24 3.28
C LEU A 101 -8.34 -7.75 3.10
N ASN A 102 -8.23 -7.25 1.87
CA ASN A 102 -7.79 -5.88 1.56
C ASN A 102 -6.46 -5.48 2.24
N LEU A 103 -5.45 -6.35 2.11
CA LEU A 103 -4.10 -6.13 2.65
C LEU A 103 -3.20 -5.43 1.64
N SER A 104 -2.41 -4.47 2.11
CA SER A 104 -1.42 -3.79 1.28
C SER A 104 -0.32 -4.75 0.81
N GLN A 105 0.13 -4.55 -0.43
CA GLN A 105 1.25 -5.30 -1.01
C GLN A 105 2.41 -4.37 -1.35
N ASP A 106 3.64 -4.90 -1.35
CA ASP A 106 4.83 -4.19 -1.82
C ASP A 106 4.92 -4.16 -3.36
N GLU A 107 5.94 -3.50 -3.90
CA GLU A 107 6.18 -3.41 -5.35
C GLU A 107 6.39 -4.78 -6.02
N SER A 108 6.78 -5.80 -5.25
CA SER A 108 6.99 -7.18 -5.72
C SER A 108 5.74 -8.05 -5.55
N GLY A 109 4.67 -7.52 -4.94
CA GLY A 109 3.41 -8.20 -4.68
C GLY A 109 3.39 -9.08 -3.42
N PHE A 110 4.37 -8.97 -2.53
CA PHE A 110 4.29 -9.61 -1.21
C PHE A 110 3.44 -8.78 -0.26
N ILE A 111 2.90 -9.39 0.80
CA ILE A 111 2.10 -8.66 1.79
C ILE A 111 3.02 -7.72 2.56
N LYS A 112 2.72 -6.42 2.53
CA LYS A 112 3.52 -5.37 3.17
C LYS A 112 3.20 -5.28 4.66
N GLU A 113 4.23 -5.28 5.48
CA GLU A 113 4.12 -5.03 6.91
C GLU A 113 3.79 -3.56 7.22
N LYS A 114 3.21 -3.31 8.39
CA LYS A 114 2.82 -1.97 8.85
C LYS A 114 4.03 -1.05 9.01
N HIS A 115 5.13 -1.58 9.55
CA HIS A 115 6.38 -0.84 9.66
C HIS A 115 7.57 -1.80 9.80
N SER A 116 8.56 -1.66 8.91
CA SER A 116 9.73 -2.56 8.79
C SER A 116 10.50 -2.83 10.09
N LYS A 117 10.61 -1.84 10.98
CA LYS A 117 11.29 -1.97 12.28
C LYS A 117 10.36 -2.18 13.48
N LEU A 118 9.35 -1.32 13.64
CA LEU A 118 8.51 -1.28 14.83
C LEU A 118 7.42 -2.36 14.84
N LYS A 119 6.90 -2.72 13.66
CA LYS A 119 5.78 -3.65 13.50
C LYS A 119 6.00 -4.57 12.29
N PRO A 120 7.05 -5.42 12.30
CA PRO A 120 7.52 -6.16 11.13
C PRO A 120 6.64 -7.35 10.73
N VAL A 121 5.63 -7.70 11.54
CA VAL A 121 4.69 -8.80 11.28
C VAL A 121 3.24 -8.35 11.26
N ASP A 122 2.97 -7.12 11.66
CA ASP A 122 1.63 -6.55 11.60
C ASP A 122 1.34 -6.18 10.15
N SER A 123 0.13 -6.47 9.67
CA SER A 123 -0.31 -6.04 8.35
C SER A 123 -0.87 -4.60 8.39
N SER A 124 -1.38 -4.13 7.26
CA SER A 124 -2.12 -2.86 7.20
C SER A 124 -3.38 -2.84 8.07
N LEU A 125 -3.95 -4.01 8.37
CA LEU A 125 -5.15 -4.16 9.18
C LEU A 125 -4.83 -4.71 10.57
N ASP A 126 -5.40 -4.07 11.59
CA ASP A 126 -5.20 -4.49 12.97
C ASP A 126 -5.86 -5.86 13.23
N GLY A 127 -5.13 -6.74 13.91
CA GLY A 127 -5.55 -8.12 14.15
C GLY A 127 -5.19 -9.10 13.04
N ILE A 128 -4.68 -8.62 11.89
CA ILE A 128 -4.14 -9.46 10.83
C ILE A 128 -2.61 -9.34 10.81
N PHE A 129 -1.94 -10.49 10.82
CA PHE A 129 -0.49 -10.60 10.87
C PHE A 129 0.04 -11.40 9.68
N VAL A 130 1.27 -11.11 9.27
CA VAL A 130 1.95 -11.77 8.16
C VAL A 130 3.28 -12.36 8.63
N CYS A 131 3.61 -13.57 8.17
CA CYS A 131 4.90 -14.21 8.43
C CYS A 131 5.38 -15.06 7.25
N GLY A 132 6.68 -15.38 7.27
CA GLY A 132 7.31 -16.25 6.29
C GLY A 132 7.42 -15.62 4.90
N THR A 133 7.40 -16.48 3.88
CA THR A 133 7.55 -16.07 2.48
C THR A 133 6.33 -15.37 1.89
N ALA A 134 5.24 -15.22 2.66
CA ALA A 134 4.12 -14.37 2.27
C ALA A 134 4.46 -12.87 2.36
N GLN A 135 5.39 -12.49 3.26
CA GLN A 135 5.82 -11.10 3.46
C GLN A 135 7.01 -10.69 2.58
N SER A 136 7.96 -11.60 2.32
CA SER A 136 9.10 -11.36 1.42
C SER A 136 9.95 -12.64 1.26
N PRO A 137 10.83 -12.75 0.25
CA PRO A 137 11.78 -13.84 0.13
C PRO A 137 12.71 -13.91 1.34
N LYS A 138 12.74 -15.05 2.03
CA LYS A 138 13.55 -15.26 3.23
C LYS A 138 13.87 -16.73 3.44
N ASP A 139 14.82 -17.01 4.33
CA ASP A 139 15.18 -18.37 4.68
C ASP A 139 14.27 -18.96 5.76
N VAL A 140 14.52 -20.23 6.09
CA VAL A 140 13.73 -20.98 7.08
C VAL A 140 13.91 -20.40 8.49
N THR A 141 15.12 -19.96 8.84
CA THR A 141 15.44 -19.43 10.17
C THR A 141 14.67 -18.14 10.43
N ASP A 142 14.72 -17.20 9.47
CA ASP A 142 13.97 -15.96 9.53
C ASP A 142 12.46 -16.21 9.54
N THR A 143 11.99 -17.19 8.77
CA THR A 143 10.59 -17.59 8.74
C THR A 143 10.12 -18.09 10.11
N ILE A 144 10.90 -18.93 10.79
CA ILE A 144 10.56 -19.44 12.13
C ILE A 144 10.53 -18.30 13.14
N ALA A 145 11.53 -17.43 13.14
CA ALA A 145 11.57 -16.27 14.03
C ALA A 145 10.36 -15.35 13.83
N GLN A 146 10.03 -15.05 12.55
CA GLN A 146 8.89 -14.22 12.20
C GLN A 146 7.54 -14.89 12.58
N ALA A 147 7.42 -16.20 12.40
CA ALA A 147 6.22 -16.95 12.81
C ALA A 147 6.01 -16.90 14.33
N GLY A 148 7.09 -17.03 15.12
CA GLY A 148 7.03 -16.87 16.57
C GLY A 148 6.57 -15.47 16.98
N LEU A 149 7.11 -14.42 16.36
CA LEU A 149 6.69 -13.05 16.61
C LEU A 149 5.22 -12.80 16.24
N ALA A 150 4.77 -13.29 15.07
CA ALA A 150 3.37 -13.19 14.64
C ALA A 150 2.41 -13.87 15.63
N ALA A 151 2.77 -15.05 16.15
CA ALA A 151 1.96 -15.74 17.16
C ALA A 151 1.86 -14.95 18.47
N VAL A 152 2.96 -14.35 18.95
CA VAL A 152 2.96 -13.50 20.15
C VAL A 152 2.13 -12.24 19.94
N ARG A 153 2.24 -11.59 18.77
CA ARG A 153 1.43 -10.41 18.43
C ARG A 153 -0.06 -10.75 18.34
N ALA A 154 -0.41 -11.88 17.72
CA ALA A 154 -1.79 -12.36 17.66
C ALA A 154 -2.35 -12.66 19.05
N ARG A 155 -1.58 -13.34 19.92
CA ARG A 155 -1.97 -13.56 21.31
C ARG A 155 -2.20 -12.25 22.04
N ALA A 156 -1.25 -11.33 21.99
CA ALA A 156 -1.36 -10.02 22.63
C ALA A 156 -2.60 -9.27 22.14
N PHE A 157 -2.88 -9.31 20.84
CA PHE A 157 -4.08 -8.73 20.27
C PHE A 157 -5.35 -9.32 20.86
N VAL A 158 -5.44 -10.64 21.03
CA VAL A 158 -6.63 -11.30 21.62
C VAL A 158 -6.78 -11.00 23.11
N THR A 159 -5.69 -11.03 23.88
CA THR A 159 -5.72 -10.83 25.33
C THR A 159 -6.00 -9.40 25.76
N ASP A 160 -5.66 -8.43 24.90
CA ASP A 160 -5.87 -7.01 25.14
C ASP A 160 -7.33 -6.63 24.83
N SER A 161 -8.23 -6.98 25.75
CA SER A 161 -9.68 -6.73 25.69
C SER A 161 -10.19 -6.14 27.02
N PRO A 162 -11.15 -5.18 27.00
CA PRO A 162 -11.87 -4.68 25.83
C PRO A 162 -10.99 -3.75 24.97
N LYS A 163 -11.04 -3.93 23.65
CA LYS A 163 -10.38 -3.02 22.73
C LYS A 163 -11.19 -1.75 22.61
N THR A 164 -10.54 -0.62 22.81
CA THR A 164 -11.02 0.66 22.29
C THR A 164 -10.84 0.64 20.77
N LEU A 165 -11.94 0.50 20.04
CA LEU A 165 -11.95 0.77 18.62
C LEU A 165 -11.85 2.28 18.44
N GLU A 166 -10.72 2.75 17.91
CA GLU A 166 -10.59 4.12 17.40
C GLU A 166 -11.37 4.21 16.08
N ASN A 167 -12.69 4.08 16.16
CA ASN A 167 -13.52 4.24 14.98
C ASN A 167 -14.00 5.70 14.94
N GLU A 168 -13.60 6.38 13.87
CA GLU A 168 -14.15 7.66 13.40
C GLU A 168 -15.60 7.43 12.95
N ILE A 169 -16.49 7.10 13.90
CA ILE A 169 -17.89 6.79 13.62
C ILE A 169 -18.73 8.06 13.49
N ALA A 170 -19.84 7.92 12.77
CA ALA A 170 -20.85 8.96 12.72
C ALA A 170 -21.51 9.16 14.10
N THR A 171 -21.99 10.37 14.35
CA THR A 171 -22.76 10.75 15.52
C THR A 171 -23.95 11.58 15.04
N ILE A 172 -25.09 11.47 15.74
CA ILE A 172 -26.35 12.11 15.33
C ILE A 172 -26.74 13.13 16.40
N ASN A 173 -26.78 14.40 16.01
CA ASN A 173 -27.38 15.46 16.82
C ASN A 173 -28.91 15.33 16.76
N ARG A 174 -29.48 14.89 17.89
CA ARG A 174 -30.91 14.62 18.02
C ARG A 174 -31.79 15.87 17.94
N LEU A 175 -31.24 17.05 18.18
CA LEU A 175 -31.97 18.31 18.11
C LEU A 175 -32.13 18.81 16.67
N LEU A 176 -31.19 18.47 15.79
CA LEU A 176 -31.22 18.84 14.36
C LEU A 176 -31.90 17.77 13.49
N CYS A 177 -31.94 16.51 13.95
CA CYS A 177 -32.47 15.40 13.15
C CYS A 177 -33.99 15.49 12.96
N THR A 178 -34.42 15.75 11.72
CA THR A 178 -35.84 15.77 11.29
C THR A 178 -36.42 14.38 11.02
N ARG A 179 -35.60 13.32 11.09
CA ARG A 179 -36.00 11.92 10.83
C ARG A 179 -36.50 11.68 9.39
N CYS A 180 -35.97 12.42 8.42
CA CYS A 180 -36.33 12.28 7.01
C CYS A 180 -36.01 10.90 6.39
N GLY A 181 -35.06 10.16 6.98
CA GLY A 181 -34.77 8.77 6.60
C GLY A 181 -33.77 8.59 5.46
N GLU A 182 -33.28 9.65 4.81
CA GLU A 182 -32.33 9.51 3.68
C GLU A 182 -31.04 8.77 4.07
N CYS A 183 -30.54 8.97 5.29
CA CYS A 183 -29.35 8.28 5.78
C CYS A 183 -29.52 6.78 6.05
N LEU A 184 -30.75 6.25 6.01
CA LEU A 184 -31.02 4.81 6.15
C LEU A 184 -30.58 4.01 4.91
N LYS A 185 -30.32 4.66 3.78
CA LYS A 185 -29.75 4.05 2.56
C LYS A 185 -28.24 3.78 2.67
N CYS A 186 -27.72 3.71 3.91
CA CYS A 186 -26.31 3.47 4.17
C CYS A 186 -25.86 2.16 3.49
N PRO A 187 -24.78 2.16 2.69
CA PRO A 187 -24.34 0.94 1.97
C PRO A 187 -23.86 -0.19 2.89
N PHE A 188 -23.73 0.08 4.19
CA PHE A 188 -23.29 -0.86 5.22
C PHE A 188 -24.36 -1.12 6.29
N ASP A 189 -25.60 -0.65 6.07
CA ASP A 189 -26.74 -0.86 6.98
C ASP A 189 -26.49 -0.44 8.43
N ALA A 190 -25.61 0.56 8.64
CA ALA A 190 -25.22 1.00 9.98
C ALA A 190 -26.30 1.84 10.70
N LEU A 191 -27.30 2.34 9.97
CA LEU A 191 -28.34 3.23 10.51
C LEU A 191 -29.71 2.55 10.45
N SER A 192 -30.46 2.61 11.55
CA SER A 192 -31.79 2.02 11.66
C SER A 192 -32.73 2.92 12.46
N VAL A 193 -34.03 2.60 12.44
CA VAL A 193 -35.04 3.29 13.25
C VAL A 193 -35.36 2.45 14.48
N ASN A 194 -35.22 3.05 15.66
CA ASN A 194 -35.57 2.38 16.92
C ASN A 194 -37.08 2.45 17.23
N ASN A 195 -37.51 1.78 18.30
CA ASN A 195 -38.91 1.73 18.73
C ASN A 195 -39.54 3.11 19.03
N SER A 196 -38.73 4.15 19.27
CA SER A 196 -39.20 5.53 19.49
C SER A 196 -39.31 6.36 18.20
N GLY A 197 -39.14 5.71 17.04
CA GLY A 197 -39.11 6.37 15.73
C GLY A 197 -37.88 7.27 15.54
N ARG A 198 -36.77 7.02 16.25
CA ARG A 198 -35.53 7.78 16.13
C ARG A 198 -34.52 7.00 15.30
N ILE A 199 -33.76 7.71 14.48
CA ILE A 199 -32.63 7.15 13.77
C ILE A 199 -31.49 6.89 14.78
N VAL A 200 -30.96 5.68 14.78
CA VAL A 200 -29.86 5.22 15.63
C VAL A 200 -28.77 4.61 14.77
N LEU A 201 -27.53 4.73 15.23
CA LEU A 201 -26.35 4.16 14.59
C LEU A 201 -25.90 2.90 15.35
N ASP A 202 -25.61 1.83 14.62
CA ASP A 202 -24.84 0.71 15.11
C ASP A 202 -23.32 1.00 14.94
N PRO A 203 -22.57 1.17 16.05
CA PRO A 203 -21.16 1.50 15.99
C PRO A 203 -20.28 0.37 15.43
N LEU A 204 -20.75 -0.88 15.43
CA LEU A 204 -20.00 -2.03 14.91
C LEU A 204 -20.14 -2.16 13.39
N MET A 205 -21.25 -1.70 12.83
CA MET A 205 -21.49 -1.68 11.38
C MET A 205 -20.98 -0.38 10.74
N CYS A 206 -20.84 0.70 11.51
CA CYS A 206 -20.39 1.98 11.00
C CYS A 206 -18.92 1.92 10.56
N THR A 207 -18.67 2.09 9.26
CA THR A 207 -17.31 2.16 8.71
C THR A 207 -16.73 3.57 8.70
N GLY A 208 -17.47 4.58 9.18
CA GLY A 208 -17.05 5.99 9.13
C GLY A 208 -17.00 6.59 7.72
N CYS A 209 -17.71 6.05 6.73
CA CYS A 209 -17.51 6.46 5.32
C CYS A 209 -18.01 7.86 4.97
N GLY A 210 -18.89 8.47 5.77
CA GLY A 210 -19.40 9.83 5.49
C GLY A 210 -20.63 9.91 4.59
N TYR A 211 -21.15 8.81 4.03
CA TYR A 211 -22.38 8.83 3.21
C TYR A 211 -23.56 9.53 3.90
N CYS A 212 -23.76 9.22 5.18
CA CYS A 212 -24.84 9.81 5.98
C CYS A 212 -24.67 11.33 6.21
N ILE A 213 -23.45 11.86 6.08
CA ILE A 213 -23.20 13.30 6.14
C ILE A 213 -23.61 13.95 4.81
N GLU A 214 -23.22 13.37 3.67
CA GLU A 214 -23.55 13.88 2.32
C GLU A 214 -25.06 14.02 2.13
N VAL A 215 -25.85 13.02 2.54
CA VAL A 215 -27.31 13.05 2.37
C VAL A 215 -28.05 13.89 3.42
N CYS A 216 -27.39 14.29 4.52
CA CYS A 216 -28.05 15.00 5.62
C CYS A 216 -28.09 16.52 5.41
N LYS A 217 -29.18 17.00 4.82
CA LYS A 217 -29.39 18.45 4.58
C LYS A 217 -29.40 19.32 5.83
N GLU A 218 -29.82 18.77 6.97
CA GLU A 218 -29.87 19.48 8.26
C GLU A 218 -28.49 19.58 8.95
N GLY A 219 -27.46 18.90 8.43
CA GLY A 219 -26.15 18.82 9.08
C GLY A 219 -26.19 18.12 10.45
N ALA A 220 -27.21 17.29 10.69
CA ALA A 220 -27.43 16.61 11.96
C ALA A 220 -26.44 15.46 12.22
N ILE A 221 -25.71 15.01 11.19
CA ILE A 221 -24.78 13.88 11.28
C ILE A 221 -23.36 14.37 11.04
N GLN A 222 -22.44 13.98 11.92
CA GLN A 222 -21.01 14.31 11.83
C GLN A 222 -20.16 13.12 12.26
N ILE A 223 -18.93 13.04 11.76
CA ILE A 223 -17.95 12.05 12.22
C ILE A 223 -17.02 12.72 13.22
N ALA A 224 -16.81 12.07 14.38
CA ALA A 224 -15.86 12.55 15.37
C ALA A 224 -14.44 12.60 14.78
N GLY A 225 -13.76 13.74 14.92
CA GLY A 225 -12.45 13.99 14.30
C GLY A 225 -12.52 14.68 12.94
N PHE A 226 -13.66 14.65 12.25
CA PHE A 226 -13.87 15.27 10.93
C PHE A 226 -15.13 16.12 10.92
N THR A 227 -15.43 16.80 12.03
CA THR A 227 -16.49 17.79 12.04
C THR A 227 -16.12 18.94 11.10
N LYS A 228 -17.12 19.60 10.51
CA LYS A 228 -16.87 20.75 9.62
C LYS A 228 -16.00 21.81 10.29
N THR A 229 -16.19 22.07 11.57
CA THR A 229 -15.40 23.06 12.33
C THR A 229 -13.93 22.63 12.43
N GLN A 230 -13.66 21.35 12.66
CA GLN A 230 -12.29 20.82 12.70
C GLN A 230 -11.62 20.92 11.33
N LEU A 231 -12.31 20.50 10.27
CA LEU A 231 -11.78 20.55 8.91
C LEU A 231 -11.50 21.99 8.45
N LYS A 232 -12.39 22.94 8.76
CA LYS A 232 -12.14 24.37 8.49
C LYS A 232 -10.90 24.88 9.22
N ALA A 233 -10.77 24.58 10.51
CA ALA A 233 -9.59 24.99 11.28
C ALA A 233 -8.29 24.38 10.71
N GLU A 234 -8.33 23.14 10.23
CA GLU A 234 -7.18 22.48 9.60
C GLU A 234 -6.83 23.14 8.24
N ILE A 235 -7.83 23.48 7.42
CA ILE A 235 -7.67 24.24 6.18
C ILE A 235 -6.99 25.58 6.46
N GLU A 236 -7.51 26.35 7.44
CA GLU A 236 -6.97 27.65 7.84
C GLU A 236 -5.53 27.54 8.36
N GLY A 237 -5.17 26.44 9.02
CA GLY A 237 -3.85 26.23 9.58
C GLY A 237 -2.80 25.76 8.58
N VAL A 238 -3.21 25.12 7.48
CA VAL A 238 -2.27 24.50 6.52
C VAL A 238 -2.07 25.30 5.23
N LEU A 239 -3.05 26.13 4.84
CA LEU A 239 -3.04 26.84 3.57
C LEU A 239 -2.37 28.21 3.60
N GLU A 240 -1.59 28.46 2.55
CA GLU A 240 -1.08 29.77 2.13
C GLU A 240 -1.56 30.09 0.70
N GLU A 241 -1.37 31.34 0.28
CA GLU A 241 -1.88 31.82 -1.02
C GLU A 241 -1.19 31.17 -2.23
N GLY A 242 -1.95 30.38 -2.99
CA GLY A 242 -1.48 29.64 -4.16
C GLY A 242 -1.28 28.15 -3.90
N ASP A 243 -1.49 27.69 -2.68
CA ASP A 243 -1.36 26.27 -2.34
C ASP A 243 -2.40 25.41 -3.03
N MET A 244 -2.02 24.20 -3.40
CA MET A 244 -2.93 23.16 -3.83
C MET A 244 -3.39 22.36 -2.60
N LEU A 245 -4.69 22.26 -2.36
CA LEU A 245 -5.23 21.44 -1.26
C LEU A 245 -5.66 20.06 -1.76
N GLY A 246 -5.17 18.99 -1.13
CA GLY A 246 -5.63 17.63 -1.34
C GLY A 246 -6.45 17.12 -0.16
N PHE A 247 -7.70 16.75 -0.37
CA PHE A 247 -8.46 15.90 0.55
C PHE A 247 -8.17 14.44 0.24
N VAL A 248 -7.55 13.73 1.19
CA VAL A 248 -7.03 12.38 0.98
C VAL A 248 -7.82 11.38 1.82
N ASN A 249 -8.40 10.37 1.17
CA ASN A 249 -9.10 9.27 1.84
C ASN A 249 -8.17 8.59 2.87
N SER A 250 -8.73 8.30 4.06
CA SER A 250 -7.99 7.79 5.20
C SER A 250 -7.45 6.36 5.04
N GLY A 251 -7.88 5.65 4.00
CA GLY A 251 -7.46 4.30 3.64
C GLY A 251 -6.19 4.25 2.78
N ILE A 252 -6.30 3.61 1.62
CA ILE A 252 -5.19 3.34 0.70
C ILE A 252 -4.56 4.64 0.19
N ALA A 253 -5.35 5.70 -0.02
CA ALA A 253 -4.86 6.99 -0.51
C ALA A 253 -3.88 7.65 0.46
N SER A 254 -4.21 7.74 1.74
CA SER A 254 -3.30 8.26 2.78
C SER A 254 -2.02 7.42 2.85
N LEU A 255 -2.15 6.09 2.82
CA LEU A 255 -1.00 5.19 2.83
C LEU A 255 -0.12 5.38 1.58
N THR A 256 -0.72 5.64 0.42
CA THR A 256 0.01 5.91 -0.82
C THR A 256 0.80 7.21 -0.68
N CYS A 257 0.22 8.26 -0.09
CA CYS A 257 0.90 9.52 0.18
C CYS A 257 2.10 9.35 1.11
N ASP A 258 1.93 8.63 2.23
CA ASP A 258 3.03 8.34 3.16
C ASP A 258 4.16 7.56 2.47
N ASN A 259 3.79 6.64 1.56
CA ASN A 259 4.75 5.83 0.82
C ASN A 259 5.55 6.61 -0.23
N ILE A 260 5.06 7.75 -0.72
CA ILE A 260 5.86 8.64 -1.58
C ILE A 260 7.12 9.06 -0.81
N GLY A 261 6.97 9.50 0.45
CA GLY A 261 8.07 9.88 1.32
C GLY A 261 8.99 8.70 1.65
N ASN A 262 8.44 7.53 2.00
CA ASN A 262 9.23 6.33 2.30
C ASN A 262 10.08 5.86 1.11
N SER A 263 9.62 6.10 -0.12
CA SER A 263 10.35 5.77 -1.35
C SER A 263 11.24 6.92 -1.84
N VAL A 264 11.48 7.93 -1.01
CA VAL A 264 12.37 9.08 -1.30
C VAL A 264 11.95 9.84 -2.56
N LEU A 265 10.64 9.85 -2.84
CA LEU A 265 10.07 10.67 -3.89
C LEU A 265 9.67 12.03 -3.30
N THR A 266 9.77 13.07 -4.11
CA THR A 266 9.42 14.44 -3.71
C THR A 266 8.29 14.98 -4.58
N TYR A 267 7.52 15.91 -4.01
CA TYR A 267 6.56 16.74 -4.72
C TYR A 267 6.63 18.17 -4.17
N PRO A 268 6.08 19.17 -4.88
CA PRO A 268 6.17 20.57 -4.48
C PRO A 268 5.60 20.87 -3.08
N SER A 269 6.24 21.78 -2.35
CA SER A 269 5.87 22.12 -0.95
C SER A 269 4.55 22.88 -0.81
N ASN A 270 4.04 23.43 -1.91
CA ASN A 270 2.73 24.08 -2.00
C ASN A 270 1.58 23.06 -2.15
N VAL A 271 1.86 21.76 -2.14
CA VAL A 271 0.82 20.72 -2.05
C VAL A 271 0.56 20.41 -0.59
N LYS A 272 -0.62 20.82 -0.09
CA LYS A 272 -1.07 20.58 1.28
C LYS A 272 -2.09 19.46 1.28
N LEU A 273 -1.94 18.50 2.19
CA LEU A 273 -2.82 17.33 2.26
C LEU A 273 -3.53 17.31 3.61
N ILE A 274 -4.85 17.18 3.56
CA ILE A 274 -5.71 16.95 4.73
C ILE A 274 -6.34 15.58 4.59
N LYS A 275 -6.27 14.78 5.66
CA LYS A 275 -6.86 13.46 5.69
C LYS A 275 -8.37 13.58 5.94
N VAL A 276 -9.17 12.82 5.23
CA VAL A 276 -10.63 12.69 5.45
C VAL A 276 -11.05 11.22 5.34
N PRO A 277 -12.17 10.79 5.95
CA PRO A 277 -12.57 9.38 5.88
C PRO A 277 -12.86 8.96 4.43
N THR A 278 -13.60 9.79 3.72
CA THR A 278 -13.76 9.77 2.25
C THR A 278 -14.12 11.18 1.79
N GLY A 279 -14.07 11.45 0.50
CA GLY A 279 -14.51 12.69 -0.13
C GLY A 279 -16.00 13.01 0.08
N LEU A 280 -16.81 12.06 0.54
CA LEU A 280 -18.23 12.30 0.88
C LEU A 280 -18.40 13.30 2.03
N VAL A 281 -17.40 13.46 2.90
CA VAL A 281 -17.47 14.43 4.00
C VAL A 281 -17.15 15.86 3.56
N VAL A 282 -16.55 16.01 2.39
CA VAL A 282 -16.15 17.31 1.85
C VAL A 282 -17.31 17.86 1.04
N ASP A 283 -17.94 18.93 1.50
CA ASP A 283 -19.07 19.54 0.81
C ASP A 283 -18.67 20.88 0.15
N ARG A 284 -19.65 21.49 -0.53
CA ARG A 284 -19.48 22.79 -1.20
C ARG A 284 -18.94 23.87 -0.26
N GLU A 285 -19.37 23.85 1.00
CA GLU A 285 -18.95 24.82 1.99
C GLU A 285 -17.47 24.70 2.32
N LEU A 286 -16.96 23.48 2.51
CA LEU A 286 -15.54 23.22 2.75
C LEU A 286 -14.67 23.60 1.56
N VAL A 287 -15.11 23.28 0.34
CA VAL A 287 -14.36 23.63 -0.89
C VAL A 287 -14.28 25.15 -1.08
N LEU A 288 -15.40 25.87 -0.92
CA LEU A 288 -15.39 27.33 -1.02
C LEU A 288 -14.56 27.97 0.10
N HIS A 289 -14.57 27.38 1.29
CA HIS A 289 -13.73 27.81 2.39
C HIS A 289 -12.24 27.64 2.06
N ALA A 290 -11.82 26.51 1.48
CA ALA A 290 -10.45 26.32 1.01
C ALA A 290 -10.02 27.37 -0.02
N PHE A 291 -10.87 27.66 -1.02
CA PHE A 291 -10.57 28.70 -2.01
C PHE A 291 -10.47 30.10 -1.38
N LYS A 292 -11.35 30.42 -0.43
CA LYS A 292 -11.30 31.70 0.29
C LYS A 292 -9.99 31.88 1.06
N HIS A 293 -9.39 30.78 1.53
CA HIS A 293 -8.16 30.76 2.31
C HIS A 293 -6.90 30.48 1.47
N GLY A 294 -6.97 30.70 0.15
CA GLY A 294 -5.77 30.74 -0.70
C GLY A 294 -5.51 29.50 -1.53
N ALA A 295 -6.37 28.46 -1.46
CA ALA A 295 -6.21 27.30 -2.32
C ALA A 295 -6.28 27.71 -3.81
N SER A 296 -5.28 27.36 -4.61
CA SER A 296 -5.23 27.51 -6.07
C SER A 296 -6.04 26.43 -6.78
N SER A 297 -6.08 25.22 -6.23
CA SER A 297 -6.90 24.10 -6.70
C SER A 297 -7.20 23.16 -5.54
N VAL A 298 -8.25 22.34 -5.70
CA VAL A 298 -8.64 21.31 -4.73
C VAL A 298 -8.62 19.94 -5.41
N LEU A 299 -7.94 18.97 -4.80
CA LEU A 299 -7.82 17.60 -5.30
C LEU A 299 -8.45 16.61 -4.32
N PHE A 300 -9.28 15.73 -4.84
CA PHE A 300 -9.82 14.59 -4.11
C PHE A 300 -8.96 13.37 -4.46
N VAL A 301 -8.35 12.76 -3.45
CA VAL A 301 -7.55 11.54 -3.61
C VAL A 301 -8.29 10.39 -2.94
N GLU A 302 -8.84 9.48 -3.76
CA GLU A 302 -9.68 8.38 -3.30
C GLU A 302 -9.02 7.02 -3.45
N ASP A 303 -9.50 6.08 -2.64
CA ASP A 303 -9.14 4.66 -2.74
C ASP A 303 -9.66 4.07 -4.06
N PRO A 304 -8.93 3.11 -4.65
CA PRO A 304 -9.39 2.44 -5.85
C PRO A 304 -10.46 1.39 -5.49
N PRO A 305 -11.37 1.05 -6.41
CA PRO A 305 -12.43 0.05 -6.18
C PRO A 305 -11.89 -1.39 -6.23
N ASP A 306 -10.84 -1.67 -5.46
CA ASP A 306 -10.13 -2.96 -5.45
C ASP A 306 -10.44 -3.78 -4.18
N SER A 307 -11.38 -3.29 -3.36
CA SER A 307 -11.87 -3.96 -2.16
C SER A 307 -13.39 -3.88 -2.08
N PRO A 308 -14.08 -4.83 -1.42
CA PRO A 308 -15.55 -4.80 -1.31
C PRO A 308 -16.09 -3.49 -0.71
N ARG A 309 -15.37 -2.92 0.27
CA ARG A 309 -15.71 -1.61 0.86
C ARG A 309 -15.57 -0.48 -0.16
N ALA A 310 -14.46 -0.45 -0.90
CA ALA A 310 -14.21 0.59 -1.88
C ALA A 310 -15.12 0.46 -3.11
N GLU A 311 -15.46 -0.75 -3.55
CA GLU A 311 -16.43 -0.99 -4.62
C GLU A 311 -17.81 -0.40 -4.30
N ALA A 312 -18.25 -0.48 -3.04
CA ALA A 312 -19.50 0.13 -2.60
C ALA A 312 -19.43 1.66 -2.51
N LEU A 313 -18.28 2.22 -2.12
CA LEU A 313 -18.11 3.65 -1.87
C LEU A 313 -17.68 4.46 -3.08
N TYR A 314 -16.87 3.89 -3.96
CA TYR A 314 -16.24 4.60 -5.07
C TYR A 314 -17.26 5.23 -6.05
N PRO A 315 -18.36 4.56 -6.43
CA PRO A 315 -19.40 5.20 -7.24
C PRO A 315 -20.04 6.41 -6.55
N LEU A 316 -20.19 6.35 -5.21
CA LEU A 316 -20.78 7.42 -4.42
C LEU A 316 -19.83 8.63 -4.35
N THR A 317 -18.53 8.40 -4.11
CA THR A 317 -17.54 9.49 -4.06
C THR A 317 -17.39 10.19 -5.41
N VAL A 318 -17.40 9.43 -6.52
CA VAL A 318 -17.39 10.00 -7.88
C VAL A 318 -18.66 10.81 -8.15
N SER A 319 -19.83 10.24 -7.86
CA SER A 319 -21.10 10.96 -8.07
C SER A 319 -21.18 12.24 -7.25
N HIS A 320 -20.70 12.22 -6.01
CA HIS A 320 -20.62 13.38 -5.14
C HIS A 320 -19.65 14.44 -5.69
N PHE A 321 -18.48 14.03 -6.15
CA PHE A 321 -17.50 14.92 -6.76
C PHE A 321 -18.04 15.64 -8.00
N GLU A 322 -18.69 14.92 -8.92
CA GLU A 322 -19.27 15.54 -10.12
C GLU A 322 -20.40 16.52 -9.76
N LYS A 323 -21.26 16.15 -8.81
CA LYS A 323 -22.30 17.05 -8.28
C LYS A 323 -21.70 18.33 -7.68
N LEU A 324 -20.65 18.22 -6.87
CA LEU A 324 -19.95 19.39 -6.33
C LEU A 324 -19.37 20.28 -7.42
N LYS A 325 -18.78 19.66 -8.46
CA LYS A 325 -18.20 20.39 -9.58
C LYS A 325 -19.25 21.21 -10.32
N GLU A 326 -20.44 20.64 -10.55
CA GLU A 326 -21.59 21.35 -11.13
C GLU A 326 -22.10 22.48 -10.22
N GLU A 327 -22.27 22.21 -8.92
CA GLU A 327 -22.75 23.20 -7.94
C GLU A 327 -21.79 24.40 -7.73
N LEU A 328 -20.51 24.23 -8.06
CA LEU A 328 -19.47 25.26 -7.94
C LEU A 328 -19.27 26.09 -9.21
N GLY A 329 -19.92 25.75 -10.32
CA GLY A 329 -19.80 26.47 -11.60
C GLY A 329 -18.35 26.62 -12.06
N ASP A 330 -17.92 27.84 -12.39
CA ASP A 330 -16.55 28.12 -12.87
C ASP A 330 -15.46 27.69 -11.88
N SER A 331 -15.74 27.74 -10.57
CA SER A 331 -14.80 27.27 -9.55
C SER A 331 -14.61 25.75 -9.59
N GLY A 332 -15.58 25.01 -10.16
CA GLY A 332 -15.51 23.58 -10.42
C GLY A 332 -14.36 23.16 -11.35
N ASN A 333 -13.88 24.06 -12.21
CA ASN A 333 -12.74 23.76 -13.10
C ASN A 333 -11.42 23.56 -12.35
N ARG A 334 -11.35 24.03 -11.10
CA ARG A 334 -10.19 23.92 -10.21
C ARG A 334 -10.28 22.72 -9.27
N LEU A 335 -11.28 21.85 -9.48
CA LEU A 335 -11.47 20.61 -8.75
C LEU A 335 -10.93 19.44 -9.58
N HIS A 336 -10.10 18.63 -8.93
CA HIS A 336 -9.50 17.45 -9.52
C HIS A 336 -9.85 16.21 -8.71
N PHE A 337 -9.93 15.07 -9.38
CA PHE A 337 -10.18 13.78 -8.74
C PHE A 337 -9.12 12.78 -9.20
N LYS A 338 -8.52 12.06 -8.26
CA LYS A 338 -7.49 11.06 -8.56
C LYS A 338 -7.67 9.83 -7.68
N LYS A 339 -7.47 8.67 -8.28
CA LYS A 339 -7.35 7.41 -7.54
C LYS A 339 -5.90 7.19 -7.14
N ALA A 340 -5.69 6.79 -5.90
CA ALA A 340 -4.40 6.37 -5.39
C ALA A 340 -4.32 4.84 -5.38
N TYR A 341 -3.30 4.28 -5.99
CA TYR A 341 -3.07 2.83 -5.99
C TYR A 341 -1.77 2.53 -5.27
N VAL A 342 -1.77 1.46 -4.49
CA VAL A 342 -0.52 0.83 -4.04
C VAL A 342 -0.22 -0.32 -5.01
N PRO A 343 1.00 -0.40 -5.60
CA PRO A 343 2.21 0.37 -5.28
C PRO A 343 2.49 1.59 -6.20
N ASN A 344 1.50 2.14 -6.93
CA ASN A 344 1.72 3.24 -7.89
C ASN A 344 1.94 4.63 -7.24
N ILE A 345 2.97 4.75 -6.40
CA ILE A 345 3.35 5.98 -5.70
C ILE A 345 3.95 7.05 -6.63
N LYS A 346 4.69 6.63 -7.67
CA LYS A 346 5.29 7.55 -8.65
C LYS A 346 4.23 8.30 -9.46
N GLY A 347 3.15 7.61 -9.84
CA GLY A 347 2.04 8.22 -10.57
C GLY A 347 1.31 9.29 -9.76
N LEU A 348 1.12 9.06 -8.46
CA LEU A 348 0.48 10.04 -7.58
C LEU A 348 1.38 11.26 -7.34
N ALA A 349 2.67 11.06 -7.04
CA ALA A 349 3.65 12.14 -6.89
C ALA A 349 3.78 13.01 -8.16
N GLY A 350 3.76 12.37 -9.34
CA GLY A 350 3.73 13.07 -10.63
C GLY A 350 2.46 13.90 -10.81
N THR A 351 1.30 13.41 -10.35
CA THR A 351 0.03 14.15 -10.39
C THR A 351 0.09 15.40 -9.50
N PHE A 352 0.62 15.26 -8.27
CA PHE A 352 0.84 16.42 -7.38
C PHE A 352 1.74 17.47 -8.03
N THR A 353 2.82 17.03 -8.67
CA THR A 353 3.77 17.94 -9.34
C THR A 353 3.13 18.65 -10.54
N SER A 354 2.31 17.95 -11.33
CA SER A 354 1.63 18.54 -12.50
C SER A 354 0.64 19.62 -12.08
N LEU A 355 -0.26 19.28 -11.15
CA LEU A 355 -1.34 20.18 -10.73
C LEU A 355 -0.84 21.38 -9.94
N ALA A 356 0.21 21.20 -9.12
CA ALA A 356 0.85 22.31 -8.42
C ALA A 356 1.44 23.34 -9.40
N ARG A 357 2.02 22.89 -10.53
CA ARG A 357 2.58 23.78 -11.57
C ARG A 357 1.50 24.49 -12.38
N GLU A 358 0.40 23.81 -12.69
CA GLU A 358 -0.77 24.43 -13.34
C GLU A 358 -1.34 25.57 -12.48
N GLY A 359 -1.36 25.40 -11.16
CA GLY A 359 -1.77 26.44 -10.21
C GLY A 359 -0.84 27.66 -10.17
N GLU A 360 0.47 27.47 -10.36
CA GLU A 360 1.45 28.57 -10.46
C GLU A 360 1.30 29.37 -11.76
N MET A 361 0.89 28.73 -12.87
CA MET A 361 0.72 29.37 -14.18
C MET A 361 -0.59 30.17 -14.33
N MET A 362 -1.55 30.00 -13.40
CA MET A 362 -2.80 30.75 -13.36
C MET A 362 -2.75 32.02 -12.48
N LYS A 363 -1.62 32.26 -11.80
CA LYS A 363 -1.28 33.56 -11.19
C LYS A 363 -0.78 34.52 -12.26
#